data_AF-A0A669DUX9-F1
#
_entry.id   AF-A0A669DUX9-F1
#
_cell.length_a   1.000
_cell.length_b   1.000
_cell.length_c   1.000
_cell.angle_alpha   90.00
_cell.angle_beta   90.00
_cell.angle_gamma   90.00
#
_symmetry.space_group_name_H-M   'P 1'
#
loop_
_entity.id
_entity.type
_entity.pdbx_description
1 polymer ?
#
loop_
_entity_poly.entity_id
_entity_poly.type
_entity_poly.pdbx_seq_one_letter_code
_entity_poly.pdbx_strand_id
1 'polypeptide(L)'
;MVDKDFAEINALQKVFPESAILLCWYHVLQAVNRWLSKSESGVHGLSNTQKRNEIISFFCKLKACTSVSEEDFKATSAEFCQTFKQYPLVCQYFQKHWEGIGHMWCDYGRRFSHAHV
;
A
#
# COMPACT_ATOMS: atom_id res chain seq x y z
N MET A 1 -0.82 -13.94 -6.38
CA MET A 1 -0.91 -12.96 -5.28
C MET A 1 -0.19 -13.54 -4.08
N VAL A 2 0.65 -12.75 -3.40
CA VAL A 2 1.52 -13.22 -2.31
C VAL A 2 1.44 -12.31 -1.08
N ASP A 3 2.05 -12.72 0.03
CA ASP A 3 2.34 -11.80 1.13
C ASP A 3 3.53 -10.89 0.77
N LYS A 4 3.76 -9.83 1.55
CA LYS A 4 4.94 -8.98 1.42
C LYS A 4 6.16 -9.65 2.06
N ASP A 5 6.56 -10.78 1.49
CA ASP A 5 7.78 -11.50 1.85
C ASP A 5 8.79 -11.42 0.70
N PHE A 6 9.94 -10.80 0.94
CA PHE A 6 10.92 -10.59 -0.11
C PHE A 6 11.59 -11.88 -0.57
N ALA A 7 11.66 -12.93 0.25
CA ALA A 7 12.23 -14.20 -0.18
C ALA A 7 11.28 -14.91 -1.16
N GLU A 8 9.98 -14.94 -0.86
CA GLU A 8 8.94 -15.44 -1.76
C GLU A 8 8.89 -14.62 -3.07
N ILE A 9 8.84 -13.29 -2.97
CA ILE A 9 8.82 -12.39 -4.13
C ILE A 9 10.02 -12.63 -5.04
N ASN A 10 11.24 -12.67 -4.47
CA ASN A 10 12.47 -12.87 -5.24
C ASN A 10 12.52 -14.27 -5.86
N ALA A 11 12.06 -15.31 -5.16
CA ALA A 11 12.00 -16.67 -5.69
C ALA A 11 11.03 -16.77 -6.87
N LEU A 12 9.85 -16.16 -6.76
CA LEU A 12 8.86 -16.14 -7.85
C LEU A 12 9.36 -15.34 -9.05
N GLN A 13 9.96 -14.18 -8.85
CA GLN A 13 10.57 -13.38 -9.93
C GLN A 13 11.67 -14.15 -10.67
N LYS A 14 12.45 -14.96 -9.95
CA LYS A 14 13.51 -15.77 -10.54
C LYS A 14 12.97 -16.91 -11.42
N VAL A 15 11.85 -17.52 -11.05
CA VAL A 15 11.26 -18.66 -11.76
C VAL A 15 10.25 -18.22 -12.83
N PHE A 16 9.54 -17.13 -12.60
CA PHE A 16 8.49 -16.59 -13.47
C PHE A 16 8.74 -15.09 -13.75
N PRO A 17 9.82 -14.74 -14.49
CA PRO A 17 10.22 -13.35 -14.68
C PRO A 17 9.20 -12.50 -15.44
N GLU A 18 8.34 -13.13 -16.24
CA GLU A 18 7.28 -12.46 -17.01
C GLU A 18 5.98 -12.28 -16.21
N SER A 19 5.87 -12.88 -15.02
CA SER A 19 4.68 -12.79 -14.19
C SER A 19 4.70 -11.54 -13.31
N ALA A 20 3.61 -10.78 -13.32
CA ALA A 20 3.42 -9.70 -12.36
C ALA A 20 3.28 -10.26 -10.94
N ILE A 21 4.03 -9.71 -9.99
CA ILE A 21 3.89 -10.04 -8.57
C ILE A 21 2.97 -9.02 -7.91
N LEU A 22 1.80 -9.50 -7.48
CA LEU A 22 0.81 -8.72 -6.77
C LEU A 22 0.72 -9.13 -5.31
N LEU A 23 0.66 -8.17 -4.41
CA LEU A 23 0.39 -8.38 -3.00
C LEU A 23 -1.10 -8.64 -2.78
N CYS A 24 -1.39 -9.53 -1.84
CA CYS A 24 -2.74 -9.78 -1.37
C CYS A 24 -3.24 -8.58 -0.54
N TRP A 25 -4.38 -8.01 -0.94
CA TRP A 25 -4.96 -6.84 -0.27
C TRP A 25 -5.24 -7.08 1.22
N TYR A 26 -5.68 -8.30 1.57
CA TYR A 26 -5.89 -8.67 2.97
C TYR A 26 -4.61 -8.51 3.81
N HIS A 27 -3.47 -8.99 3.31
CA HIS A 27 -2.20 -8.89 4.03
C HIS A 27 -1.68 -7.45 4.09
N VAL A 28 -1.93 -6.63 3.05
CA VAL A 28 -1.62 -5.20 3.07
C VAL A 28 -2.37 -4.51 4.21
N LEU A 29 -3.70 -4.67 4.26
CA LEU A 29 -4.52 -4.09 5.34
C LEU A 29 -4.14 -4.64 6.71
N GLN A 30 -3.88 -5.94 6.83
CA GLN A 30 -3.47 -6.56 8.07
C GLN A 30 -2.13 -5.98 8.57
N ALA A 31 -1.15 -5.82 7.70
CA ALA A 31 0.15 -5.25 8.03
C ALA A 31 0.03 -3.78 8.47
N VAL A 32 -0.74 -2.96 7.74
CA VAL A 32 -1.02 -1.57 8.10
C VAL A 32 -1.72 -1.49 9.46
N ASN A 33 -2.78 -2.27 9.66
CA ASN A 33 -3.54 -2.26 10.90
C ASN A 33 -2.71 -2.70 12.12
N ARG A 34 -1.87 -3.73 11.95
CA ARG A 34 -0.91 -4.18 12.97
C ARG A 34 0.08 -3.07 13.32
N TRP A 35 0.66 -2.41 12.32
CA TRP A 35 1.61 -1.32 12.55
C TRP A 35 0.97 -0.14 13.27
N LEU A 36 -0.23 0.29 12.86
CA LEU A 36 -0.98 1.37 13.51
C LEU A 36 -1.27 1.10 14.99
N SER A 37 -1.35 -0.18 15.38
CA SER A 37 -1.60 -0.59 16.76
C SER A 37 -0.37 -0.50 17.67
N LYS A 38 0.84 -0.33 17.11
CA LYS A 38 2.08 -0.20 17.87
C LYS A 38 2.27 1.21 18.42
N SER A 39 2.90 1.34 19.57
CA SER A 39 3.16 2.65 20.21
C SER A 39 3.93 3.61 19.29
N GLU A 40 4.88 3.09 18.52
CA GLU A 40 5.69 3.81 17.53
C GLU A 40 4.89 4.48 16.41
N SER A 41 3.62 4.12 16.20
CA SER A 41 2.80 4.74 15.15
C SER A 41 2.39 6.18 15.45
N GLY A 42 2.43 6.58 16.73
CA GLY A 42 1.88 7.86 17.20
C GLY A 42 0.34 7.93 17.19
N VAL A 43 -0.35 6.87 16.75
CA VAL A 43 -1.82 6.77 16.65
C VAL A 43 -2.36 5.49 17.29
N HIS A 44 -1.62 4.94 18.25
CA HIS A 44 -2.03 3.77 19.02
C HIS A 44 -3.08 4.13 20.10
N GLY A 45 -3.68 3.10 20.70
CA GLY A 45 -4.65 3.26 21.79
C GLY A 45 -6.07 3.60 21.32
N LEU A 46 -7.02 3.50 22.26
CA LEU A 46 -8.45 3.61 21.98
C LEU A 46 -8.88 5.03 21.56
N SER A 47 -8.22 6.07 22.09
CA SER A 47 -8.49 7.47 21.75
C SER A 47 -8.20 7.81 20.28
N ASN A 48 -7.37 7.02 19.60
CA ASN A 48 -7.00 7.22 18.20
C ASN A 48 -7.76 6.32 17.22
N THR A 49 -8.79 5.59 17.68
CA THR A 49 -9.56 4.65 16.83
C THR A 49 -10.10 5.32 15.57
N GLN A 50 -10.67 6.52 15.70
CA GLN A 50 -11.18 7.28 14.57
C GLN A 50 -10.07 7.62 13.56
N LYS A 51 -8.91 8.07 14.04
CA LYS A 51 -7.77 8.41 13.18
C LYS A 51 -7.22 7.18 12.44
N ARG A 52 -7.15 6.03 13.11
CA ARG A 52 -6.77 4.76 12.48
C ARG A 52 -7.74 4.35 11.39
N ASN A 53 -9.04 4.50 11.61
CA ASN A 53 -10.06 4.21 10.60
C ASN A 53 -9.93 5.14 9.39
N GLU A 54 -9.62 6.43 9.60
CA GLU A 54 -9.34 7.37 8.51
C GLU A 54 -8.11 6.96 7.69
N ILE A 55 -7.02 6.54 8.35
CA ILE A 55 -5.82 6.05 7.67
C ILE A 55 -6.16 4.79 6.84
N ILE A 56 -6.89 3.83 7.41
CA ILE A 56 -7.30 2.60 6.72
C ILE A 56 -8.20 2.94 5.52
N SER A 57 -9.15 3.86 5.67
CA SER A 57 -10.02 4.34 4.58
C SER A 57 -9.19 4.97 3.46
N PHE A 58 -8.14 5.72 3.81
CA PHE A 58 -7.23 6.29 2.82
C PHE A 58 -6.41 5.23 2.09
N PHE A 59 -6.00 4.15 2.76
CA PHE A 59 -5.39 2.99 2.10
C PHE A 59 -6.37 2.33 1.10
N CYS A 60 -7.66 2.27 1.41
CA CYS A 60 -8.67 1.82 0.44
C CYS A 60 -8.75 2.78 -0.76
N LYS A 61 -8.69 4.10 -0.54
CA LYS A 61 -8.64 5.12 -1.62
C LYS A 61 -7.41 4.91 -2.51
N LEU A 62 -6.23 4.75 -1.92
CA LEU A 62 -4.97 4.47 -2.63
C LEU A 62 -5.05 3.17 -3.44
N LYS A 63 -5.61 2.11 -2.85
CA LYS A 63 -5.80 0.84 -3.54
C LYS A 63 -6.69 1.00 -4.77
N ALA A 64 -7.76 1.79 -4.64
CA ALA A 64 -8.73 2.05 -5.70
C ALA A 64 -8.22 3.02 -6.80
N CYS A 65 -7.01 3.58 -6.68
CA CYS A 65 -6.37 4.30 -7.77
C CYS A 65 -6.32 3.40 -9.00
N THR A 66 -7.21 3.69 -9.95
CA THR A 66 -7.36 2.88 -11.14
C THR A 66 -6.24 3.16 -12.11
N SER A 67 -6.19 2.30 -13.09
CA SER A 67 -5.02 2.08 -13.88
C SER A 67 -4.69 3.17 -14.90
N VAL A 68 -5.52 4.20 -15.03
CA VAL A 68 -5.32 5.32 -15.97
C VAL A 68 -4.16 6.24 -15.54
N SER A 69 -3.68 6.12 -14.30
CA SER A 69 -2.93 7.22 -13.71
C SER A 69 -2.11 6.73 -12.51
N GLU A 70 -0.91 6.22 -12.78
CA GLU A 70 0.15 6.19 -11.76
C GLU A 70 0.32 7.60 -11.15
N GLU A 71 0.03 8.63 -11.95
CA GLU A 71 -0.13 10.02 -11.57
C GLU A 71 -1.20 10.24 -10.48
N ASP A 72 -2.35 9.57 -10.54
CA ASP A 72 -3.39 9.67 -9.50
C ASP A 72 -2.94 8.98 -8.22
N PHE A 73 -2.23 7.86 -8.33
CA PHE A 73 -1.60 7.24 -7.16
C PHE A 73 -0.58 8.19 -6.53
N LYS A 74 0.28 8.84 -7.32
CA LYS A 74 1.24 9.85 -6.83
C LYS A 74 0.54 11.05 -6.19
N ALA A 75 -0.51 11.57 -6.82
CA ALA A 75 -1.31 12.68 -6.29
C ALA A 75 -2.00 12.28 -4.98
N THR A 76 -2.60 11.09 -4.93
CA THR A 76 -3.27 10.55 -3.73
C THR A 76 -2.24 10.25 -2.62
N SER A 77 -1.02 9.84 -2.97
CA SER A 77 0.09 9.65 -2.02
C SER A 77 0.55 10.97 -1.41
N ALA A 78 0.63 12.03 -2.22
CA ALA A 78 0.90 13.38 -1.72
C ALA A 78 -0.24 13.89 -0.82
N GLU A 79 -1.50 13.66 -1.21
CA GLU A 79 -2.68 13.99 -0.41
C GLU A 79 -2.68 13.25 0.93
N PHE A 80 -2.29 11.97 0.96
CA PHE A 80 -2.13 11.19 2.19
C PHE A 80 -1.15 11.89 3.14
N CYS A 81 0.04 12.22 2.65
CA CYS A 81 1.08 12.87 3.47
C CYS A 81 0.65 14.26 3.95
N GLN A 82 -0.08 15.01 3.13
CA GLN A 82 -0.62 16.31 3.51
C GLN A 82 -1.73 16.20 4.56
N THR A 83 -2.62 15.22 4.41
CA THR A 83 -3.75 14.95 5.32
C THR A 83 -3.25 14.54 6.70
N PHE A 84 -2.23 13.68 6.73
CA PHE A 84 -1.66 13.15 7.96
C PHE A 84 -0.36 13.84 8.38
N LYS A 85 -0.10 15.07 7.93
CA LYS A 85 1.13 15.83 8.24
C LYS A 85 1.43 15.98 9.75
N GLN A 86 0.38 15.99 10.59
CA GLN A 86 0.52 16.03 12.06
C GLN A 86 0.96 14.69 12.66
N TYR A 87 0.96 13.61 11.88
CA TYR A 87 1.36 12.26 12.24
C TYR A 87 2.55 11.83 11.37
N PRO A 88 3.73 12.46 11.54
CA PRO A 88 4.87 12.26 10.64
C PRO A 88 5.33 10.80 10.56
N LEU A 89 5.18 10.03 11.64
CA LEU A 89 5.53 8.60 11.68
C LEU A 89 4.62 7.76 10.76
N VAL A 90 3.36 8.16 10.60
CA VAL A 90 2.41 7.52 9.66
C VAL A 90 2.85 7.78 8.22
N CYS A 91 3.19 9.03 7.88
CA CYS A 91 3.70 9.38 6.55
C CYS A 91 5.00 8.64 6.24
N GLN A 92 5.97 8.66 7.17
CA GLN A 92 7.24 7.95 7.02
C GLN A 92 7.04 6.45 6.80
N TYR A 93 6.13 5.83 7.56
CA TYR A 93 5.80 4.42 7.39
C TYR A 93 5.20 4.14 6.00
N PHE A 94 4.24 4.95 5.56
CA PHE A 94 3.66 4.83 4.23
C PHE A 94 4.71 4.94 3.11
N GLN A 95 5.52 6.00 3.13
CA GLN A 95 6.55 6.26 2.13
C GLN A 95 7.60 5.14 2.08
N LYS A 96 8.07 4.69 3.26
CA LYS A 96 9.09 3.66 3.37
C LYS A 96 8.60 2.27 2.96
N HIS A 97 7.34 1.92 3.25
CA HIS A 97 6.88 0.54 3.15
C HIS A 97 5.87 0.30 2.02
N TRP A 98 5.16 1.31 1.52
CA TRP A 98 4.02 1.10 0.63
C TRP A 98 4.08 1.94 -0.64
N GLU A 99 4.51 3.20 -0.55
CA GLU A 99 4.52 4.12 -1.70
C GLU A 99 5.35 3.59 -2.88
N GLY A 100 6.61 3.23 -2.63
CA GLY A 100 7.51 2.73 -3.69
C GLY A 100 7.09 1.41 -4.34
N ILE A 101 6.19 0.66 -3.69
CA ILE A 101 5.67 -0.62 -4.19
C ILE A 101 4.17 -0.54 -4.54
N GLY A 102 3.64 0.67 -4.76
CA GLY A 102 2.23 0.92 -5.14
C GLY A 102 1.70 -0.04 -6.21
N HIS A 103 2.48 -0.26 -7.27
CA HIS A 103 2.14 -1.13 -8.39
C HIS A 103 1.87 -2.60 -7.97
N MET A 104 2.43 -3.06 -6.85
CA MET A 104 2.21 -4.43 -6.39
C MET A 104 0.88 -4.59 -5.66
N TRP A 105 0.31 -3.54 -5.06
CA TRP A 105 -0.89 -3.67 -4.20
C TRP A 105 -2.10 -2.84 -4.65
N CYS A 106 -1.88 -1.72 -5.34
CA CYS A 106 -2.92 -0.88 -5.93
C CYS A 106 -3.45 -1.46 -7.23
N ASP A 107 -4.65 -1.03 -7.61
CA ASP A 107 -5.33 -1.54 -8.81
C ASP A 107 -4.68 -1.05 -10.10
N TYR A 108 -3.88 0.04 -10.07
CA TYR A 108 -3.17 0.52 -11.25
C TYR A 108 -2.11 -0.46 -11.79
N GLY A 109 -1.43 -1.20 -10.90
CA GLY A 109 -0.43 -2.20 -11.30
C GLY A 109 -1.02 -3.57 -11.63
N ARG A 110 -2.34 -3.74 -11.55
CA ARG A 110 -3.05 -4.99 -11.92
C ARG A 110 -3.41 -5.06 -13.41
N ARG A 111 -2.91 -4.14 -14.24
CA ARG A 111 -3.12 -4.20 -15.69
C ARG A 111 -2.26 -5.29 -16.30
N PHE A 112 -2.93 -6.25 -16.94
CA PHE A 112 -2.32 -7.11 -17.95
C PHE A 112 -2.68 -6.53 -19.31
N SER A 113 -1.70 -5.97 -20.03
CA SER A 113 -1.86 -5.79 -21.46
C SER A 113 -1.89 -7.18 -22.08
N HIS A 114 -3.09 -7.73 -22.31
CA HIS A 114 -3.25 -8.83 -23.24
C HIS A 114 -2.99 -8.27 -24.64
N ALA A 115 -1.71 -8.13 -25.00
CA ALA A 115 -1.34 -8.02 -26.39
C ALA A 115 -1.81 -9.35 -27.02
N HIS A 116 -2.89 -9.26 -27.80
CA HIS A 116 -3.33 -10.34 -28.66
C HIS A 116 -2.15 -10.68 -29.58
N VAL A 117 -1.54 -11.84 -29.36
CA VAL A 117 -0.61 -12.49 -30.29
C VAL A 117 -1.40 -12.97 -31.50
#